data_AF-A0A7S2Q849-F1
#
_entry.id   AF-A0A7S2Q849-F1
#
_cell.length_a   1.000
_cell.length_b   1.000
_cell.length_c   1.000
_cell.angle_alpha   90.00
_cell.angle_beta   90.00
_cell.angle_gamma   90.00
#
_symmetry.space_group_name_H-M   'P 1'
#
loop_
_entity.id
_entity.type
_entity.pdbx_description
1 polymer ?
#
loop_
_entity_poly.entity_id
_entity_poly.type
_entity_poly.pdbx_seq_one_letter_code
_entity_poly.pdbx_strand_id
1 'polypeptide(L)'
;KVDDVVDAFSVHGATGFWGLVALGLFGSGGAFHGMGGAQLGTQVFAGFLITLWVGALSALIMIPLRVLGLLRLDDDTQAKGADALEHSPAKAYAAEGAAIA
;
A
#
# COMPACT_ATOMS: atom_id res chain seq x y z
N LYS A 1 -13.41 -10.55 -0.01
CA LYS A 1 -11.93 -10.69 0.04
C LYS A 1 -11.33 -9.45 -0.63
N VAL A 2 -10.27 -8.87 -0.07
CA VAL A 2 -9.54 -7.74 -0.67
C VAL A 2 -8.29 -8.30 -1.35
N ASP A 3 -8.00 -7.82 -2.56
CA ASP A 3 -6.83 -8.21 -3.34
C ASP A 3 -5.76 -7.12 -3.24
N ASP A 4 -4.91 -7.24 -2.21
CA ASP A 4 -3.74 -6.39 -2.01
C ASP A 4 -2.56 -7.04 -2.74
N VAL A 5 -2.38 -6.65 -4.01
CA VAL A 5 -1.56 -7.37 -5.01
C VAL A 5 -0.14 -7.67 -4.55
N VAL A 6 0.43 -6.81 -3.70
CA VAL A 6 1.81 -6.92 -3.20
C VAL A 6 1.88 -6.99 -1.67
N ASP A 7 0.74 -7.30 -1.02
CA ASP A 7 0.61 -7.33 0.42
C ASP A 7 1.01 -6.01 1.11
N ALA A 8 0.85 -4.87 0.43
CA ALA A 8 1.33 -3.56 0.87
C ALA A 8 0.73 -3.15 2.23
N PHE A 9 -0.56 -3.37 2.46
CA PHE A 9 -1.20 -3.03 3.71
C PHE A 9 -0.70 -3.92 4.85
N SER A 10 -0.57 -5.23 4.62
CA SER A 10 -0.11 -6.13 5.67
C SER A 10 1.36 -5.86 6.04
N VAL A 11 2.22 -5.61 5.04
CA VAL A 11 3.66 -5.42 5.20
C VAL A 11 4.05 -4.01 5.63
N HIS A 12 3.30 -2.98 5.26
CA HIS A 12 3.64 -1.58 5.60
C HIS A 12 2.61 -0.91 6.51
N GLY A 13 1.32 -1.09 6.23
CA GLY A 13 0.24 -0.50 7.04
C GLY A 13 0.19 -1.09 8.45
N ALA A 14 -0.02 -2.41 8.54
CA ALA A 14 -0.19 -3.11 9.81
C ALA A 14 1.12 -3.17 10.63
N THR A 15 2.24 -3.55 10.00
CA THR A 15 3.55 -3.57 10.69
C THR A 15 4.03 -2.17 11.08
N GLY A 16 3.75 -1.15 10.26
CA GLY A 16 4.09 0.24 10.55
C GLY A 16 3.31 0.76 11.76
N PHE A 17 2.00 0.46 11.81
CA PHE A 17 1.18 0.79 12.97
C PHE A 17 1.64 0.02 14.22
N TRP A 18 2.00 -1.26 14.08
CA TRP A 18 2.62 -2.02 15.17
C TRP A 18 3.92 -1.36 15.65
N GLY A 19 4.76 -0.83 14.76
CA GLY A 19 5.97 -0.10 15.14
C GLY A 19 5.69 1.14 16.01
N LEU A 20 4.61 1.88 15.72
CA LEU A 20 4.17 3.00 16.57
C LEU A 20 3.74 2.52 17.96
N VAL A 21 2.95 1.46 18.03
CA VAL A 21 2.53 0.85 19.31
C VAL A 21 3.74 0.35 20.09
N ALA A 22 4.66 -0.34 19.43
CA ALA A 22 5.88 -0.86 20.02
C ALA A 22 6.76 0.26 20.57
N LEU A 23 6.89 1.40 19.87
CA LEU A 23 7.60 2.57 20.42
C LEU A 23 6.90 3.12 21.68
N GLY A 24 5.57 3.11 21.70
CA GLY A 24 4.77 3.51 22.86
C GLY A 24 4.94 2.60 24.09
N LEU A 25 5.21 1.32 23.86
CA LEU A 25 5.39 0.33 24.92
C LEU A 25 6.86 0.22 25.38
N PHE A 26 7.76 0.05 24.42
CA PHE A 26 9.17 -0.32 24.61
C PHE A 26 10.15 0.83 24.32
N GLY A 27 9.68 2.01 23.93
CA GLY A 27 10.57 3.18 23.77
C GLY A 27 11.12 3.69 25.08
N SER A 28 12.10 4.61 25.04
CA SER A 28 12.66 5.23 26.25
C SER A 28 11.61 5.96 27.10
N GLY A 29 10.58 6.53 26.47
CA GLY A 29 9.39 7.09 27.13
C GLY A 29 8.23 6.09 27.26
N GLY A 30 8.48 4.80 27.04
CA GLY A 30 7.45 3.78 26.88
C GLY A 30 6.85 3.30 28.20
N ALA A 31 5.63 2.79 28.13
CA ALA A 31 4.87 2.34 29.29
C ALA A 31 5.56 1.22 30.08
N PHE A 32 6.25 0.30 29.40
CA PHE A 32 6.94 -0.82 30.06
C PHE A 32 8.27 -0.42 30.72
N HIS A 33 8.73 0.81 30.50
CA HIS A 33 9.85 1.39 31.24
C HIS A 33 9.39 2.24 32.44
N GLY A 34 8.10 2.18 32.81
CA GLY A 34 7.57 2.92 33.97
C GLY A 34 7.32 4.41 33.70
N MET A 35 7.42 4.86 32.45
CA MET A 35 7.28 6.27 32.06
C MET A 35 5.82 6.73 31.87
N GLY A 36 4.85 5.87 32.21
CA GLY A 36 3.42 6.13 32.05
C GLY A 36 2.92 5.93 30.62
N GLY A 37 1.66 6.34 30.36
CA GLY A 37 0.96 6.07 29.09
C GLY A 37 1.08 7.16 28.03
N ALA A 38 1.77 8.27 28.29
CA ALA A 38 1.76 9.46 27.42
C ALA A 38 2.36 9.17 26.04
N GLN A 39 3.49 8.45 25.98
CA GLN A 39 4.12 8.06 24.72
C GLN A 39 3.20 7.13 23.93
N LEU A 40 2.64 6.08 24.57
CA LEU A 40 1.73 5.15 23.92
C LEU A 40 0.49 5.85 23.35
N GLY A 41 -0.15 6.73 24.15
CA GLY A 41 -1.30 7.52 23.71
C GLY A 41 -0.96 8.39 22.50
N THR A 42 0.17 9.10 22.55
CA THR A 42 0.67 9.92 21.44
C THR A 42 0.88 9.08 20.17
N GLN A 43 1.54 7.93 20.27
CA GLN A 43 1.83 7.08 19.12
C GLN A 43 0.56 6.50 18.47
N VAL A 44 -0.40 6.05 19.27
CA VAL A 44 -1.69 5.54 18.77
C VAL A 44 -2.49 6.66 18.10
N PHE A 45 -2.57 7.84 18.74
CA PHE A 45 -3.25 9.00 18.16
C PHE A 45 -2.62 9.45 16.83
N ALA A 46 -1.30 9.53 16.77
CA ALA A 46 -0.57 9.83 15.53
C ALA A 46 -0.84 8.78 14.45
N GLY A 47 -0.83 7.49 14.79
CA GLY A 47 -1.15 6.41 13.85
C GLY A 47 -2.55 6.54 13.25
N PHE A 48 -3.56 6.88 14.05
CA PHE A 48 -4.91 7.15 13.55
C PHE A 48 -4.98 8.39 12.67
N LEU A 49 -4.31 9.48 13.06
CA LEU A 49 -4.23 10.70 12.23
C LEU A 49 -3.59 10.43 10.88
N ILE A 50 -2.47 9.70 10.83
CA ILE A 50 -1.80 9.32 9.59
C ILE A 50 -2.73 8.46 8.72
N THR A 51 -3.40 7.48 9.33
CA THR A 51 -4.34 6.59 8.61
C THR A 51 -5.49 7.38 8.01
N LEU A 52 -6.09 8.30 8.78
CA LEU A 52 -7.18 9.15 8.30
C LEU A 52 -6.70 10.08 7.19
N TRP A 53 -5.54 10.71 7.36
CA TRP A 53 -4.96 11.62 6.38
C TRP A 53 -4.69 10.94 5.04
N VAL A 54 -3.93 9.84 5.07
CA VAL A 54 -3.58 9.09 3.85
C VAL A 54 -4.85 8.48 3.24
N GLY A 55 -5.72 7.86 4.05
CA GLY A 55 -6.97 7.28 3.58
C GLY A 55 -7.90 8.30 2.91
N ALA A 56 -8.04 9.50 3.48
CA ALA A 56 -8.86 10.56 2.92
C ALA A 56 -8.30 11.09 1.59
N LEU A 57 -7.00 11.37 1.52
CA LEU A 57 -6.35 11.85 0.30
C LEU A 57 -6.35 10.78 -0.81
N SER A 58 -6.07 9.52 -0.46
CA SER A 58 -6.18 8.41 -1.40
C SER A 58 -7.61 8.26 -1.91
N ALA A 59 -8.64 8.33 -1.04
CA ALA A 59 -10.02 8.27 -1.46
C ALA A 59 -10.41 9.44 -2.39
N LEU A 60 -9.94 10.66 -2.07
CA LEU A 60 -10.17 11.86 -2.87
C LEU A 60 -9.64 11.74 -4.29
N ILE A 61 -8.55 10.99 -4.51
CA ILE A 61 -7.96 10.75 -5.83
C ILE A 61 -8.60 9.53 -6.50
N MET A 62 -8.67 8.40 -5.78
CA MET A 62 -9.03 7.11 -6.36
C MET A 62 -10.52 6.97 -6.65
N ILE A 63 -11.40 7.56 -5.83
CA ILE A 63 -12.86 7.47 -6.05
C ILE A 63 -13.27 8.18 -7.35
N PRO A 64 -12.86 9.43 -7.63
CA PRO A 64 -13.16 10.07 -8.91
C PRO A 64 -12.62 9.28 -10.11
N LEU A 65 -11.37 8.81 -10.05
CA LEU A 65 -10.79 7.98 -11.13
C LEU A 65 -11.60 6.71 -11.37
N ARG A 66 -12.10 6.07 -10.29
CA ARG A 66 -12.96 4.89 -10.39
C ARG A 66 -14.29 5.22 -11.06
N VAL A 67 -14.96 6.28 -10.61
CA VAL A 67 -16.28 6.67 -11.13
C VAL A 67 -16.20 7.10 -12.59
N LEU A 68 -15.09 7.72 -13.00
CA LEU A 68 -14.83 8.09 -14.40
C LEU A 68 -14.36 6.92 -15.27
N GLY A 69 -14.19 5.71 -14.73
CA GLY A 69 -13.68 4.55 -15.47
C GLY A 69 -12.19 4.63 -15.83
N LEU A 70 -11.42 5.48 -15.16
CA LEU A 70 -10.00 5.73 -15.43
C LEU A 70 -9.04 4.96 -14.51
N LEU A 71 -9.56 4.33 -13.44
CA LEU A 71 -8.71 3.69 -12.43
C LEU A 71 -8.23 2.27 -12.83
N ARG A 72 -8.99 1.55 -13.66
CA ARG A 72 -8.72 0.13 -13.99
C ARG A 72 -8.87 -0.10 -15.49
N LEU A 73 -7.95 -0.88 -16.06
CA LEU A 73 -8.01 -1.37 -17.44
C LEU A 73 -9.24 -2.28 -17.66
N ASP A 74 -9.71 -2.38 -18.89
CA ASP A 74 -10.78 -3.33 -19.25
C ASP A 74 -10.28 -4.79 -19.15
N ASP A 75 -11.23 -5.74 -19.13
CA ASP A 75 -10.91 -7.15 -18.88
C ASP A 75 -10.12 -7.82 -20.01
N ASP A 76 -10.31 -7.41 -21.27
CA ASP A 76 -9.56 -7.94 -22.41
C ASP A 76 -8.09 -7.47 -22.37
N THR A 77 -7.86 -6.20 -22.05
CA THR A 77 -6.51 -5.68 -21.84
C THR A 77 -5.81 -6.32 -20.63
N GLN A 78 -6.52 -6.51 -19.51
CA GLN A 78 -5.98 -7.21 -18.34
C GLN A 78 -5.57 -8.66 -18.67
N ALA A 79 -6.36 -9.37 -19.49
CA ALA A 79 -6.04 -10.74 -19.90
C ALA A 79 -4.81 -10.83 -20.80
N LYS A 80 -4.58 -9.82 -21.66
CA LYS A 80 -3.39 -9.73 -22.52
C LYS A 80 -2.13 -9.31 -21.76
N GLY A 81 -2.29 -8.54 -20.68
CA GLY A 81 -1.21 -7.93 -19.90
C GLY A 81 -0.91 -6.50 -20.34
N ALA A 82 -0.65 -5.61 -19.37
CA ALA A 82 -0.44 -4.18 -19.61
C ALA A 82 0.77 -3.90 -20.52
N ASP A 83 1.83 -4.72 -20.44
CA ASP A 83 3.03 -4.60 -21.28
C ASP A 83 2.72 -4.59 -22.78
N ALA A 84 1.70 -5.36 -23.21
CA ALA A 84 1.33 -5.45 -24.62
C ALA A 84 0.74 -4.14 -25.17
N LEU A 85 0.19 -3.29 -24.29
CA LEU A 85 -0.47 -2.04 -24.64
C LEU A 85 0.40 -0.81 -24.36
N GLU A 86 1.15 -0.83 -23.26
CA GLU A 86 1.83 0.35 -22.71
C GLU A 86 3.36 0.35 -22.91
N HIS A 87 3.97 -0.76 -23.37
CA HIS A 87 5.44 -0.91 -23.41
C HIS A 87 5.99 -1.43 -24.75
N SER A 88 7.24 -1.09 -25.03
CA SER A 88 8.04 -1.63 -26.15
C SER A 88 9.40 -2.10 -25.63
N PRO A 89 9.77 -3.38 -25.79
CA PRO A 89 9.02 -4.44 -26.49
C PRO A 89 7.74 -4.85 -25.73
N ALA A 90 6.73 -5.31 -26.48
CA ALA A 90 5.40 -5.69 -25.96
C ALA A 90 5.39 -6.93 -25.05
N LYS A 91 6.55 -7.51 -24.75
CA LYS A 91 6.75 -8.63 -23.82
C LYS A 91 8.05 -8.41 -23.05
N ALA A 92 8.00 -8.63 -21.73
CA ALA A 92 9.17 -8.55 -20.86
C ALA A 92 10.26 -9.60 -21.18
N TYR A 93 9.86 -10.76 -21.72
CA TYR A 93 10.77 -11.86 -22.04
C TYR A 93 10.48 -12.41 -23.44
N ALA A 94 11.52 -12.79 -24.17
CA ALA A 94 11.39 -13.58 -25.39
C ALA A 94 10.80 -14.95 -25.04
N ALA A 95 9.86 -15.45 -25.84
CA ALA A 95 9.42 -16.83 -25.70
C ALA A 95 10.63 -17.76 -25.87
N GLU A 96 10.74 -18.80 -25.04
CA GLU A 96 11.83 -19.76 -25.13
C GLU A 96 11.90 -20.33 -26.56
N GLY A 97 12.99 -20.07 -27.28
CA GLY A 97 13.18 -20.46 -28.68
C GLY A 97 12.78 -19.43 -29.75
N ALA A 98 12.29 -18.23 -29.39
CA ALA A 98 12.10 -17.16 -30.36
C ALA A 98 13.47 -16.58 -30.75
N ALA A 99 13.92 -16.89 -31.96
CA ALA A 99 15.11 -16.29 -32.54
C ALA A 99 14.98 -14.76 -32.52
N ILE A 100 16.01 -14.12 -31.99
CA ILE A 100 16.32 -12.70 -32.24
C ILE A 100 16.49 -12.53 -33.74
N ALA A 101 15.44 -12.03 -34.39
CA ALA A 101 15.47 -11.54 -35.76
C ALA A 101 15.25 -10.03 -35.74
#